data_AF-A0A7K9SYL5-F1
#
_entry.id   AF-A0A7K9SYL5-F1
#
_cell.length_a   1.000
_cell.length_b   1.000
_cell.length_c   1.000
_cell.angle_alpha   90.00
_cell.angle_beta   90.00
_cell.angle_gamma   90.00
#
_symmetry.space_group_name_H-M   'P 1'
#
loop_
_entity.id
_entity.type
_entity.pdbx_description
1 polymer ?
#
loop_
_entity_poly.entity_id
_entity_poly.type
_entity_poly.pdbx_seq_one_letter_code
_entity_poly.pdbx_strand_id
1 'polypeptide(L)'
;ELVHYECVCEGMSCGNGDRCQGQQCFASLSINDGAKVYQKGCFQVYEQGKMTCKTPPSPDQAVECCQGYLCNMNITAQLPSSKGERLISKERILRKKKVSVFLWCDGIAVLIIRRIQKNHMERLNSRDAEYGTIEGLIASNVGDSTLADLLDHSCTSGSGSGLPFLVQRTVARQITLVECVGKGRYGEVWRGQWQGENVAVKIFSSRDEKSWFRETELYNTVLLRHENILGFIASDMTSRNSSTQLWLITHYHEMGSLYDYLQLTTLDTVSCLRIVLSIASGLAHLHIEIFGTQGKPAISHRDLKSKNILVKKNGQCCIADLGLAVMHSQSTNQLDVGNNPRVGTKRYMAPEVLDETIQADCFDSYKRVDIWAFGLVLWEVARRMVSNGIVEDYKPPFYDLVPNDPSFEDMRKVVCVDQQRPNIPNRWFSDPTLTSLAKLMKECWYQNPSARLTALRIKKTLTKIDNSLDKLKADC
;
A
#
# COMPACT_ATOMS: atom_id res chain seq x y z
N GLU A 1 -55.06 -14.47 -12.42
CA GLU A 1 -56.35 -13.76 -12.41
C GLU A 1 -56.16 -12.40 -11.74
N LEU A 2 -56.73 -11.33 -12.30
CA LEU A 2 -56.70 -10.01 -11.67
C LEU A 2 -57.73 -9.98 -10.54
N VAL A 3 -57.27 -9.92 -9.29
CA VAL A 3 -58.15 -9.91 -8.11
C VAL A 3 -58.84 -8.56 -8.00
N HIS A 4 -60.18 -8.57 -8.05
CA HIS A 4 -61.02 -7.41 -7.81
C HIS A 4 -61.68 -7.53 -6.44
N TYR A 5 -61.69 -6.44 -5.69
CA TYR A 5 -62.33 -6.31 -4.39
C TYR A 5 -63.61 -5.48 -4.53
N GLU A 6 -64.63 -5.84 -3.75
CA GLU A 6 -65.81 -4.99 -3.56
C GLU A 6 -65.48 -3.93 -2.49
N CYS A 7 -65.75 -2.67 -2.78
CA CYS A 7 -65.45 -1.51 -1.93
C CYS A 7 -66.73 -0.72 -1.65
N VAL A 8 -66.76 0.00 -0.52
CA VAL A 8 -67.81 0.98 -0.25
C VAL A 8 -67.63 2.18 -1.19
N CYS A 9 -68.71 2.64 -1.81
CA CYS A 9 -68.73 3.80 -2.68
C CYS A 9 -69.63 4.90 -2.07
N GLU A 10 -69.03 6.01 -1.67
CA GLU A 10 -69.73 7.16 -1.07
C GLU A 10 -69.22 8.45 -1.72
N GLY A 11 -70.12 9.32 -2.18
CA GLY A 11 -69.78 10.62 -2.77
C GLY A 11 -70.18 10.76 -4.25
N MET A 12 -69.79 11.87 -4.85
CA MET A 12 -70.28 12.32 -6.17
C MET A 12 -69.92 11.36 -7.32
N SER A 13 -68.90 10.52 -7.12
CA SER A 13 -68.37 9.59 -8.11
C SER A 13 -69.15 8.26 -8.20
N CYS A 14 -70.10 8.02 -7.29
CA CYS A 14 -70.69 6.69 -7.05
C CYS A 14 -72.05 6.44 -7.72
N GLY A 15 -72.64 7.42 -8.42
CA GLY A 15 -73.96 7.26 -9.02
C GLY A 15 -75.03 6.85 -8.00
N ASN A 16 -75.94 5.92 -8.36
CA ASN A 16 -76.99 5.38 -7.49
C ASN A 16 -76.57 4.12 -6.71
N GLY A 17 -75.29 3.76 -6.71
CA GLY A 17 -74.80 2.52 -6.12
C GLY A 17 -73.91 2.77 -4.90
N ASP A 18 -74.15 2.02 -3.83
CA ASP A 18 -73.41 2.14 -2.56
C ASP A 18 -72.08 1.36 -2.58
N ARG A 19 -71.79 0.67 -3.69
CA ARG A 19 -70.68 -0.26 -3.84
C ARG A 19 -70.04 -0.17 -5.22
N CYS A 20 -68.74 -0.41 -5.28
CA CYS A 20 -68.01 -0.54 -6.53
C CYS A 20 -66.99 -1.68 -6.46
N GLN A 21 -66.60 -2.25 -7.62
CA GLN A 21 -65.58 -3.30 -7.70
C GLN A 21 -64.33 -2.78 -8.39
N GLY A 22 -63.15 -3.01 -7.79
CA GLY A 22 -61.86 -2.57 -8.33
C GLY A 22 -60.67 -3.26 -7.67
N GLN A 23 -59.45 -3.03 -8.14
CA GLN A 23 -58.24 -3.69 -7.63
C GLN A 23 -57.73 -3.09 -6.30
N GLN A 24 -58.24 -1.92 -5.90
CA GLN A 24 -57.88 -1.24 -4.65
C GLN A 24 -59.00 -0.29 -4.22
N CYS A 25 -59.31 -0.24 -2.92
CA CYS A 25 -60.29 0.69 -2.35
C CYS A 25 -59.60 1.95 -1.82
N PHE A 26 -60.33 3.07 -1.76
CA PHE A 26 -59.85 4.31 -1.14
C PHE A 26 -60.92 5.01 -0.30
N ALA A 27 -60.45 5.86 0.61
CA ALA A 27 -61.20 6.89 1.29
C ALA A 27 -60.40 8.20 1.22
N SER A 28 -61.04 9.30 0.84
CA SER A 28 -60.40 10.60 0.70
C SER A 28 -61.19 11.72 1.37
N LEU A 29 -60.46 12.74 1.77
CA LEU A 29 -60.98 14.00 2.28
C LEU A 29 -60.30 15.13 1.51
N SER A 30 -61.08 15.98 0.85
CA SER A 30 -60.59 17.20 0.21
C SER A 30 -61.38 18.43 0.67
N ILE A 31 -60.76 19.61 0.57
CA ILE A 31 -61.42 20.89 0.77
C ILE A 31 -61.71 21.49 -0.61
N ASN A 32 -62.98 21.70 -0.94
CA ASN A 32 -63.41 22.37 -2.17
C ASN A 32 -64.27 23.58 -1.79
N ASP A 33 -63.88 24.78 -2.24
CA ASP A 33 -64.50 26.06 -1.88
C ASP A 33 -64.76 26.25 -0.36
N GLY A 34 -63.83 25.76 0.47
CA GLY A 34 -63.91 25.86 1.94
C GLY A 34 -64.79 24.80 2.62
N ALA A 35 -65.50 23.95 1.86
CA ALA A 35 -66.28 22.84 2.38
C ALA A 35 -65.48 21.51 2.34
N LYS A 36 -65.63 20.69 3.38
CA LYS A 36 -65.02 19.35 3.44
C LYS A 36 -65.85 18.37 2.62
N VAL A 37 -65.22 17.73 1.64
CA VAL A 37 -65.82 16.71 0.79
C VAL A 37 -65.17 15.37 1.13
N TYR A 38 -65.98 14.43 1.60
CA TYR A 38 -65.56 13.04 1.87
C TYR A 38 -65.96 12.16 0.70
N GLN A 39 -65.06 11.30 0.25
CA GLN A 39 -65.34 10.34 -0.82
C GLN A 39 -64.74 8.98 -0.51
N LYS A 40 -65.43 7.91 -0.94
CA LYS A 40 -64.95 6.53 -0.92
C LYS A 40 -65.24 5.88 -2.27
N GLY A 41 -64.36 4.99 -2.69
CA GLY A 41 -64.55 4.25 -3.93
C GLY A 41 -63.43 3.27 -4.20
N CYS A 42 -63.25 2.91 -5.47
CA CYS A 42 -62.31 1.91 -5.92
C CYS A 42 -61.60 2.32 -7.21
N PHE A 43 -60.33 1.91 -7.34
CA PHE A 43 -59.55 2.05 -8.56
C PHE A 43 -59.66 0.78 -9.39
N GLN A 44 -60.06 0.93 -10.67
CA GLN A 44 -60.13 -0.19 -11.62
C GLN A 44 -58.74 -0.71 -12.00
N VAL A 45 -57.74 0.18 -12.05
CA VAL A 45 -56.36 -0.12 -12.45
C VAL A 45 -55.42 0.10 -11.28
N TYR A 46 -54.63 -0.92 -10.93
CA TYR A 46 -53.68 -0.87 -9.80
C TYR A 46 -52.66 0.26 -9.89
N GLU A 47 -52.14 0.60 -11.08
CA GLU A 47 -51.17 1.69 -11.23
C GLU A 47 -51.74 3.06 -10.87
N GLN A 48 -53.03 3.30 -11.17
CA GLN A 48 -53.71 4.54 -10.83
C GLN A 48 -53.91 4.68 -9.31
N GLY A 49 -54.23 3.56 -8.64
CA GLY A 49 -54.24 3.49 -7.18
C GLY A 49 -52.86 3.76 -6.61
N LYS A 50 -51.81 3.12 -7.12
CA LYS A 50 -50.44 3.29 -6.63
C LYS A 50 -49.93 4.73 -6.70
N MET A 51 -50.28 5.49 -7.73
CA MET A 51 -49.90 6.91 -7.85
C MET A 51 -50.65 7.77 -6.83
N THR A 52 -51.95 7.56 -6.70
CA THR A 52 -52.81 8.37 -5.82
C THR A 52 -52.53 8.08 -4.34
N CYS A 53 -52.44 6.81 -3.97
CA CYS A 53 -52.23 6.36 -2.58
C CYS A 53 -50.82 6.61 -2.04
N LYS A 54 -49.84 6.90 -2.92
CA LYS A 54 -48.47 7.28 -2.52
C LYS A 54 -48.26 8.78 -2.43
N THR A 55 -49.26 9.58 -2.79
CA THR A 55 -49.15 11.04 -2.68
C THR A 55 -49.27 11.43 -1.21
N PRO A 56 -48.28 12.14 -0.63
CA PRO A 56 -48.33 12.54 0.77
C PRO A 56 -49.51 13.49 1.01
N PRO A 57 -50.19 13.41 2.18
CA PRO A 57 -51.34 14.25 2.46
C PRO A 57 -50.93 15.72 2.48
N SER A 58 -51.70 16.55 1.77
CA SER A 58 -51.55 18.00 1.74
C SER A 58 -52.51 18.65 2.75
N PRO A 59 -52.36 19.96 3.05
CA PRO A 59 -53.29 20.67 3.92
C PRO A 59 -54.75 20.64 3.43
N ASP A 60 -54.96 20.45 2.13
CA ASP A 60 -56.28 20.52 1.49
C ASP A 60 -56.78 19.16 0.97
N GLN A 61 -55.95 18.11 0.98
CA GLN A 61 -56.32 16.78 0.50
C GLN A 61 -55.55 15.65 1.20
N ALA A 62 -56.27 14.64 1.68
CA ALA A 62 -55.70 13.39 2.18
C ALA A 62 -56.42 12.19 1.53
N VAL A 63 -55.66 11.16 1.17
CA VAL A 63 -56.18 9.92 0.57
C VAL A 63 -55.57 8.73 1.30
N GLU A 64 -56.40 7.81 1.77
CA GLU A 64 -55.99 6.53 2.35
C GLU A 64 -56.54 5.38 1.51
N CYS A 65 -55.72 4.35 1.30
CA CYS A 65 -56.08 3.23 0.45
C CYS A 65 -55.82 1.90 1.13
N CYS A 66 -56.65 0.92 0.79
CA CYS A 66 -56.58 -0.43 1.33
C CYS A 66 -56.93 -1.47 0.25
N GLN A 67 -56.61 -2.73 0.53
CA GLN A 67 -56.95 -3.87 -0.32
C GLN A 67 -57.69 -4.92 0.51
N GLY A 68 -58.82 -5.42 0.01
CA GLY A 68 -59.66 -6.38 0.70
C GLY A 68 -61.15 -6.08 0.56
N TYR A 69 -61.99 -7.06 0.92
CA TYR A 69 -63.45 -6.94 0.86
C TYR A 69 -63.95 -5.85 1.82
N LEU A 70 -64.59 -4.81 1.26
CA LEU A 70 -65.15 -3.64 1.97
C LEU A 70 -64.16 -2.97 2.95
N CYS A 71 -62.86 -3.03 2.66
CA CYS A 71 -61.82 -2.58 3.59
C CYS A 71 -61.90 -1.08 3.91
N ASN A 72 -62.48 -0.27 3.02
CA ASN A 72 -62.61 1.17 3.19
C ASN A 72 -63.85 1.59 4.01
N MET A 73 -64.64 0.65 4.53
CA MET A 73 -65.84 0.94 5.32
C MET A 73 -65.52 1.77 6.58
N ASN A 74 -64.44 1.41 7.29
CA ASN A 74 -64.03 2.04 8.55
C ASN A 74 -62.84 3.02 8.39
N ILE A 75 -62.43 3.33 7.16
CA ILE A 75 -61.32 4.26 6.90
C ILE A 75 -61.87 5.67 6.72
N THR A 76 -61.30 6.63 7.44
CA THR A 76 -61.62 8.06 7.30
C THR A 76 -60.33 8.85 7.18
N ALA A 77 -60.08 9.43 6.00
CA ALA A 77 -58.88 10.24 5.77
C ALA A 77 -58.89 11.52 6.64
N GLN A 78 -57.73 11.86 7.21
CA GLN A 78 -57.55 13.05 8.05
C GLN A 78 -56.48 13.98 7.46
N LEU A 79 -56.76 15.29 7.49
CA LEU A 79 -55.80 16.32 7.08
C LEU A 79 -54.74 16.52 8.18
N PRO A 80 -53.47 16.76 7.82
CA PRO A 80 -52.39 16.95 8.79
C PRO A 80 -52.63 18.22 9.64
N SER A 81 -52.72 18.07 10.97
CA SER A 81 -52.90 19.17 11.93
C SER A 81 -51.61 19.98 12.11
N SER A 82 -51.72 21.32 12.11
CA SER A 82 -50.64 22.32 12.26
C SER A 82 -49.88 22.32 13.61
N LYS A 83 -49.88 21.21 14.35
CA LYS A 83 -49.06 21.02 15.56
C LYS A 83 -47.68 20.37 15.27
N GLY A 84 -47.42 19.96 14.03
CA GLY A 84 -46.19 19.26 13.61
C GLY A 84 -44.95 20.14 13.32
N GLU A 85 -45.10 21.46 13.18
CA GLU A 85 -43.97 22.33 12.80
C GLU A 85 -42.93 22.54 13.92
N ARG A 86 -43.28 22.28 15.19
CA ARG A 86 -42.32 22.39 16.31
C ARG A 86 -41.37 21.19 16.47
N LEU A 87 -41.70 20.00 15.96
CA LEU A 87 -40.82 18.83 16.08
C LEU A 87 -39.75 18.75 14.97
N ILE A 88 -40.11 19.09 13.73
CA ILE A 88 -39.18 19.02 12.58
C ILE A 88 -38.05 20.07 12.70
N SER A 89 -38.36 21.23 13.30
CA SER A 89 -37.39 22.28 13.64
C SER A 89 -36.34 21.80 14.64
N LYS A 90 -36.75 21.10 15.72
CA LYS A 90 -35.83 20.60 16.75
C LYS A 90 -34.88 19.53 16.23
N GLU A 91 -35.33 18.62 15.36
CA GLU A 91 -34.47 17.59 14.78
C GLU A 91 -33.44 18.15 13.79
N ARG A 92 -33.80 19.16 12.97
CA ARG A 92 -32.84 19.85 12.09
C ARG A 92 -31.81 20.64 12.88
N ILE A 93 -32.21 21.31 13.96
CA ILE A 93 -31.30 22.03 14.85
C ILE A 93 -30.36 21.04 15.58
N LEU A 94 -30.87 19.89 16.04
CA LEU A 94 -30.06 18.87 16.71
C LEU A 94 -29.06 18.21 15.75
N ARG A 95 -29.44 17.93 14.50
CA ARG A 95 -28.52 17.42 13.47
C ARG A 95 -27.44 18.44 13.11
N LYS A 96 -27.79 19.72 12.92
CA LYS A 96 -26.80 20.78 12.65
C LYS A 96 -25.84 21.00 13.84
N LYS A 97 -26.34 20.94 15.08
CA LYS A 97 -25.49 21.03 16.28
C LYS A 97 -24.55 19.83 16.41
N LYS A 98 -24.99 18.60 16.14
CA LYS A 98 -24.12 17.41 16.17
C LYS A 98 -23.00 17.50 15.14
N VAL A 99 -23.30 17.84 13.89
CA VAL A 99 -22.28 17.98 12.83
C VAL A 99 -21.29 19.11 13.16
N SER A 100 -21.77 20.23 13.69
CA SER A 100 -20.89 21.32 14.14
C SER A 100 -19.97 20.90 15.27
N VAL A 101 -20.45 20.14 16.26
CA VAL A 101 -19.62 19.62 17.36
C VAL A 101 -18.58 18.62 16.84
N PHE A 102 -18.92 17.73 15.90
CA PHE A 102 -17.94 16.81 15.30
C PHE A 102 -16.86 17.57 14.53
N LEU A 103 -17.22 18.57 13.71
CA LEU A 103 -16.24 19.41 13.00
C LEU A 103 -15.36 20.23 13.95
N TRP A 104 -15.92 20.70 15.06
CA TRP A 104 -15.15 21.37 16.12
C TRP A 104 -14.23 20.41 16.86
N CYS A 105 -14.68 19.21 17.19
CA CYS A 105 -13.85 18.17 17.82
C CYS A 105 -12.71 17.72 16.91
N ASP A 106 -12.96 17.54 15.60
CA ASP A 106 -11.93 17.21 14.62
C ASP A 106 -10.95 18.38 14.45
N GLY A 107 -11.45 19.62 14.41
CA GLY A 107 -10.61 20.81 14.37
C GLY A 107 -9.72 20.93 15.61
N ILE A 108 -10.27 20.71 16.81
CA ILE A 108 -9.53 20.69 18.08
C ILE A 108 -8.54 19.52 18.10
N ALA A 109 -8.92 18.34 17.62
CA ALA A 109 -8.01 17.18 17.52
C ALA A 109 -6.85 17.48 16.58
N VAL A 110 -7.09 18.10 15.42
CA VAL A 110 -6.03 18.54 14.49
C VAL A 110 -5.16 19.62 15.13
N LEU A 111 -5.72 20.55 15.90
CA LEU A 111 -4.95 21.57 16.63
C LEU A 111 -4.13 20.97 17.77
N ILE A 112 -4.66 19.98 18.49
CA ILE A 112 -3.94 19.23 19.52
C ILE A 112 -2.82 18.41 18.88
N ILE A 113 -3.08 17.70 17.78
CA ILE A 113 -2.06 16.95 17.03
C ILE A 113 -0.99 17.90 16.50
N ARG A 114 -1.36 19.05 15.92
CA ARG A 114 -0.39 20.07 15.49
C ARG A 114 0.38 20.68 16.64
N ARG A 115 -0.24 20.87 17.81
CA ARG A 115 0.42 21.37 19.02
C ARG A 115 1.33 20.32 19.65
N ILE A 116 0.96 19.04 19.61
CA ILE A 116 1.81 17.92 20.00
C ILE A 116 2.98 17.81 19.04
N GLN A 117 2.76 17.85 17.72
CA GLN A 117 3.82 17.85 16.70
C GLN A 117 4.75 19.06 16.87
N LYS A 118 4.20 20.26 17.09
CA LYS A 118 4.99 21.48 17.33
C LYS A 118 5.76 21.41 18.64
N ASN A 119 5.16 20.95 19.73
CA ASN A 119 5.86 20.73 21.00
C ASN A 119 6.90 19.61 20.89
N HIS A 120 6.68 18.59 20.06
CA HIS A 120 7.64 17.52 19.80
C HIS A 120 8.82 18.04 18.99
N MET A 121 8.56 18.90 17.99
CA MET A 121 9.57 19.62 17.20
C MET A 121 10.35 20.64 18.04
N GLU A 122 9.68 21.37 18.92
CA GLU A 122 10.30 22.32 19.85
C GLU A 122 11.09 21.59 20.94
N ARG A 123 10.68 20.41 21.40
CA ARG A 123 11.48 19.55 22.30
C ARG A 123 12.68 18.92 21.61
N LEU A 124 12.60 18.65 20.30
CA LEU A 124 13.74 18.23 19.50
C LEU A 124 14.74 19.39 19.35
N ASN A 125 14.25 20.58 18.96
CA ASN A 125 15.09 21.78 18.84
C ASN A 125 15.65 22.29 20.19
N SER A 126 14.90 22.16 21.29
CA SER A 126 15.39 22.55 22.62
C SER A 126 16.42 21.56 23.15
N ARG A 127 16.30 20.26 22.81
CA ARG A 127 17.33 19.25 23.08
C ARG A 127 18.59 19.50 22.26
N ASP A 128 18.45 19.97 21.02
CA ASP A 128 19.59 20.39 20.18
C ASP A 128 20.27 21.67 20.73
N ALA A 129 19.50 22.58 21.33
CA ALA A 129 20.04 23.79 21.99
C ALA A 129 20.70 23.49 23.34
N GLU A 130 20.18 22.54 24.11
CA GLU A 130 20.70 22.13 25.43
C GLU A 130 21.95 21.24 25.30
N TYR A 131 22.13 20.54 24.17
CA TYR A 131 23.38 19.81 23.86
C TYR A 131 24.50 20.70 23.29
N GLY A 132 24.20 21.95 22.92
CA GLY A 132 25.16 22.91 22.37
C GLY A 132 26.03 23.64 23.41
N THR A 133 25.92 23.32 24.70
CA THR A 133 26.62 24.05 25.79
C THR A 133 27.38 23.16 26.78
N ILE A 134 27.85 21.98 26.37
CA ILE A 134 28.83 21.22 27.15
C ILE A 134 30.16 21.22 26.40
N GLU A 135 31.16 21.83 27.05
CA GLU A 135 32.52 22.05 26.54
C GLU A 135 33.19 20.76 26.04
N GLY A 136 33.78 20.87 24.85
CA GLY A 136 34.96 20.10 24.47
C GLY A 136 34.72 18.82 23.68
N LEU A 137 34.04 18.88 22.53
CA LEU A 137 34.22 17.91 21.44
C LEU A 137 33.93 18.60 20.10
N ILE A 138 34.78 18.28 19.11
CA ILE A 138 34.96 18.97 17.82
C ILE A 138 33.64 19.01 17.04
N ALA A 139 33.18 20.23 16.71
CA ALA A 139 32.08 20.43 15.77
C ALA A 139 32.54 20.03 14.36
N SER A 140 32.03 18.91 13.84
CA SER A 140 32.02 18.65 12.40
C SER A 140 30.68 19.06 11.81
N ASN A 141 30.73 19.63 10.60
CA ASN A 141 29.58 20.22 9.94
C ASN A 141 28.51 19.18 9.58
N VAL A 142 27.26 19.66 9.49
CA VAL A 142 26.06 18.91 9.08
C VAL A 142 26.29 18.17 7.76
N GLY A 143 26.44 16.86 7.81
CA GLY A 143 26.53 15.99 6.62
C GLY A 143 27.21 14.65 6.85
N ASP A 144 28.21 14.59 7.72
CA ASP A 144 29.08 13.42 7.86
C ASP A 144 28.80 12.71 9.20
N SER A 145 28.18 11.53 9.14
CA SER A 145 28.00 10.69 10.33
C SER A 145 29.33 10.04 10.72
N THR A 146 29.72 10.11 11.98
CA THR A 146 30.92 9.44 12.53
C THR A 146 30.97 7.93 12.23
N LEU A 147 29.81 7.31 12.05
CA LEU A 147 29.66 5.92 11.63
C LEU A 147 30.11 5.67 10.18
N ALA A 148 29.81 6.59 9.26
CA ALA A 148 30.28 6.52 7.88
C ALA A 148 31.81 6.58 7.84
N ASP A 149 32.42 7.48 8.62
CA ASP A 149 33.88 7.61 8.73
C ASP A 149 34.54 6.37 9.34
N LEU A 150 33.97 5.80 10.40
CA LEU A 150 34.46 4.56 11.01
C LEU A 150 34.41 3.38 10.03
N LEU A 151 33.36 3.30 9.22
CA LEU A 151 33.23 2.26 8.19
C LEU A 151 34.21 2.51 7.03
N ASP A 152 34.34 3.75 6.56
CA ASP A 152 35.22 4.08 5.44
C ASP A 152 36.71 3.89 5.79
N HIS A 153 37.13 4.24 7.01
CA HIS A 153 38.49 3.94 7.51
C HIS A 153 38.76 2.44 7.68
N SER A 154 37.75 1.67 8.07
CA SER A 154 37.86 0.21 8.19
C SER A 154 37.94 -0.51 6.84
N CYS A 155 37.37 0.09 5.78
CA CYS A 155 37.35 -0.47 4.42
C CYS A 155 38.69 -0.36 3.68
N THR A 156 39.65 0.42 4.17
CA THR A 156 41.02 0.47 3.61
C THR A 156 41.81 -0.83 3.78
N SER A 157 41.30 -1.78 4.58
CA SER A 157 41.92 -3.10 4.82
C SER A 157 41.18 -4.25 4.11
N GLY A 158 40.80 -4.06 2.85
CA GLY A 158 40.85 -5.07 1.76
C GLY A 158 40.11 -6.42 1.85
N SER A 159 39.31 -6.77 2.86
CA SER A 159 38.75 -8.15 2.96
C SER A 159 37.25 -8.30 3.26
N GLY A 160 36.45 -7.22 3.35
CA GLY A 160 35.00 -7.35 3.52
C GLY A 160 34.23 -6.03 3.60
N SER A 161 32.92 -6.08 3.36
CA SER A 161 31.99 -4.94 3.42
C SER A 161 31.43 -4.73 4.83
N GLY A 162 32.29 -4.48 5.84
CA GLY A 162 31.87 -4.26 7.22
C GLY A 162 33.03 -3.90 8.16
N LEU A 163 32.76 -3.77 9.46
CA LEU A 163 33.79 -3.53 10.47
C LEU A 163 34.77 -4.73 10.57
N PRO A 164 36.02 -4.54 11.05
CA PRO A 164 36.96 -5.63 11.26
C PRO A 164 36.39 -6.71 12.19
N PHE A 165 36.73 -7.98 11.98
CA PHE A 165 36.13 -9.14 12.65
C PHE A 165 36.11 -9.05 14.20
N LEU A 166 37.15 -8.49 14.81
CA LEU A 166 37.22 -8.31 16.28
C LEU A 166 36.23 -7.25 16.80
N VAL A 167 35.93 -6.23 16.00
CA VAL A 167 34.93 -5.20 16.34
C VAL A 167 33.52 -5.80 16.22
N GLN A 168 33.27 -6.63 15.19
CA GLN A 168 31.96 -7.26 14.95
C GLN A 168 31.44 -8.07 16.15
N ARG A 169 32.31 -8.79 16.88
CA ARG A 169 31.94 -9.65 18.04
C ARG A 169 31.65 -8.91 19.35
N THR A 170 31.52 -7.59 19.33
CA THR A 170 31.19 -6.79 20.53
C THR A 170 30.13 -5.72 20.30
N VAL A 171 29.67 -5.54 19.06
CA VAL A 171 28.74 -4.46 18.69
C VAL A 171 27.39 -4.66 19.40
N ALA A 172 26.90 -5.88 19.51
CA ALA A 172 25.59 -6.14 20.13
C ALA A 172 25.54 -5.74 21.61
N ARG A 173 26.68 -5.74 22.33
CA ARG A 173 26.74 -5.30 23.73
C ARG A 173 26.59 -3.80 23.90
N GLN A 174 26.93 -3.02 22.87
CA GLN A 174 26.88 -1.56 22.88
C GLN A 174 25.56 -1.01 22.31
N ILE A 175 24.74 -1.87 21.72
CA ILE A 175 23.46 -1.48 21.13
C ILE A 175 22.35 -1.57 22.17
N THR A 176 21.60 -0.47 22.28
CA THR A 176 20.33 -0.43 23.02
C THR A 176 19.17 -0.59 22.04
N LEU A 177 18.36 -1.64 22.19
CA LEU A 177 17.14 -1.82 21.40
C LEU A 177 16.08 -0.81 21.88
N VAL A 178 15.45 -0.11 20.95
CA VAL A 178 14.50 0.97 21.24
C VAL A 178 13.07 0.53 20.95
N GLU A 179 12.77 0.19 19.69
CA GLU A 179 11.41 -0.22 19.29
C GLU A 179 11.44 -1.29 18.20
N CYS A 180 10.44 -2.17 18.21
CA CYS A 180 10.23 -3.18 17.17
C CYS A 180 9.59 -2.49 15.95
N VAL A 181 10.31 -2.46 14.82
CA VAL A 181 9.86 -1.79 13.59
C VAL A 181 9.24 -2.75 12.59
N GLY A 182 9.44 -4.06 12.76
CA GLY A 182 8.82 -5.05 11.88
C GLY A 182 9.05 -6.49 12.34
N LYS A 183 8.18 -7.38 11.87
CA LYS A 183 8.34 -8.83 12.01
C LYS A 183 8.53 -9.43 10.62
N GLY A 184 9.70 -10.00 10.38
CA GLY A 184 10.06 -10.66 9.14
C GLY A 184 9.81 -12.17 9.20
N ARG A 185 10.22 -12.87 8.15
CA ARG A 185 10.06 -14.33 8.03
C ARG A 185 10.83 -15.11 9.11
N TYR A 186 12.00 -14.62 9.49
CA TYR A 186 12.97 -15.34 10.32
C TYR A 186 13.25 -14.66 11.66
N GLY A 187 12.53 -13.58 11.98
CA GLY A 187 12.86 -12.78 13.15
C GLY A 187 12.18 -11.42 13.21
N GLU A 188 12.51 -10.68 14.26
CA GLU A 188 12.02 -9.32 14.49
C GLU A 188 13.10 -8.32 14.09
N VAL A 189 12.71 -7.20 13.51
CA VAL A 189 13.59 -6.08 13.19
C VAL A 189 13.31 -4.97 14.19
N TRP A 190 14.36 -4.50 14.84
CA TRP A 190 14.32 -3.47 15.86
C TRP A 190 15.11 -2.24 15.40
N ARG A 191 14.62 -1.04 15.73
CA ARG A 191 15.48 0.13 15.77
C ARG A 191 16.32 0.05 17.05
N GLY A 192 17.62 0.14 16.89
CA GLY A 192 18.59 0.22 17.98
C GLY A 192 19.35 1.55 17.94
N GLN A 193 19.96 1.90 19.07
CA GLN A 193 20.88 3.02 19.19
C GLN A 193 22.31 2.49 19.39
N TRP A 194 23.25 2.93 18.56
CA TRP A 194 24.67 2.63 18.69
C TRP A 194 25.49 3.92 18.55
N GLN A 195 26.27 4.27 19.57
CA GLN A 195 27.12 5.48 19.56
C GLN A 195 26.38 6.78 19.17
N GLY A 196 25.11 6.92 19.58
CA GLY A 196 24.30 8.10 19.23
C GLY A 196 23.64 8.05 17.85
N GLU A 197 23.86 6.98 17.07
CA GLU A 197 23.28 6.77 15.74
C GLU A 197 22.20 5.66 15.73
N ASN A 198 21.22 5.80 14.82
CA ASN A 198 20.17 4.79 14.64
C ASN A 198 20.67 3.63 13.77
N VAL A 199 20.48 2.40 14.26
CA VAL A 199 20.78 1.16 13.52
C VAL A 199 19.55 0.26 13.45
N ALA A 200 19.45 -0.57 12.42
CA ALA A 200 18.45 -1.62 12.33
C ALA A 200 19.08 -2.94 12.80
N VAL A 201 18.39 -3.65 13.69
CA VAL A 201 18.84 -4.92 14.26
C VAL A 201 17.82 -5.99 13.93
N LYS A 202 18.16 -6.90 13.01
CA LYS A 202 17.36 -8.11 12.73
C LYS A 202 17.81 -9.21 13.68
N ILE A 203 16.90 -9.64 14.54
CA ILE A 203 17.15 -10.63 15.59
C ILE A 203 16.56 -11.97 15.16
N PHE A 204 17.43 -12.97 14.99
CA PHE A 204 17.05 -14.33 14.67
C PHE A 204 17.08 -15.22 15.91
N SER A 205 16.19 -16.22 15.94
CA SER A 205 16.26 -17.32 16.89
C SER A 205 17.47 -18.20 16.56
N SER A 206 18.03 -18.88 17.58
CA SER A 206 19.02 -19.95 17.35
C SER A 206 18.52 -21.07 16.44
N ARG A 207 17.19 -21.25 16.31
CA ARG A 207 16.59 -22.20 15.37
C ARG A 207 16.77 -21.80 13.90
N ASP A 208 16.96 -20.51 13.65
CA ASP A 208 17.10 -19.91 12.31
C ASP A 208 18.57 -19.56 11.98
N GLU A 209 19.53 -20.20 12.64
CA GLU A 209 20.97 -19.95 12.48
C GLU A 209 21.43 -20.05 11.03
N LYS A 210 20.92 -21.02 10.26
CA LYS A 210 21.25 -21.15 8.83
C LYS A 210 20.84 -19.93 8.00
N SER A 211 19.70 -19.33 8.33
CA SER A 211 19.19 -18.13 7.65
C SER A 211 20.04 -16.91 8.01
N TRP A 212 20.38 -16.75 9.29
CA TRP A 212 21.28 -15.69 9.75
C TRP A 212 22.68 -15.82 9.13
N PHE A 213 23.24 -17.03 9.10
CA PHE A 213 24.55 -17.31 8.55
C PHE A 213 24.60 -16.98 7.06
N ARG A 214 23.63 -17.47 6.27
CA ARG A 214 23.54 -17.19 4.83
C ARG A 214 23.44 -15.70 4.54
N GLU A 215 22.58 -14.98 5.26
CA GLU A 215 22.41 -13.54 5.06
C GLU A 215 23.68 -12.77 5.47
N THR A 216 24.35 -13.18 6.55
CA THR A 216 25.63 -12.62 7.00
C THR A 216 26.75 -12.86 5.99
N GLU A 217 26.85 -14.07 5.44
CA GLU A 217 27.83 -14.43 4.41
C GLU A 217 27.64 -13.57 3.15
N LEU A 218 26.39 -13.42 2.70
CA LEU A 218 26.07 -12.54 1.57
C LEU A 218 26.47 -11.10 1.86
N TYR A 219 26.08 -10.53 3.00
CA TYR A 219 26.44 -9.14 3.33
C TYR A 219 27.95 -8.90 3.49
N ASN A 220 28.73 -9.93 3.85
CA ASN A 220 30.19 -9.87 3.91
C ASN A 220 30.88 -10.11 2.56
N THR A 221 30.12 -10.38 1.48
CA THR A 221 30.68 -10.60 0.14
C THR A 221 31.49 -9.38 -0.32
N VAL A 222 32.70 -9.61 -0.80
CA VAL A 222 33.61 -8.55 -1.24
C VAL A 222 32.99 -7.76 -2.40
N LEU A 223 33.14 -6.44 -2.36
CA LEU A 223 32.56 -5.48 -3.33
C LEU A 223 31.01 -5.48 -3.38
N LEU A 224 30.31 -6.05 -2.39
CA LEU A 224 28.85 -5.96 -2.33
C LEU A 224 28.35 -4.54 -1.99
N ARG A 225 29.09 -3.79 -1.16
CA ARG A 225 28.72 -2.43 -0.72
C ARG A 225 28.45 -1.52 -1.93
N HIS A 226 27.26 -0.93 -1.95
CA HIS A 226 26.79 -0.06 -3.02
C HIS A 226 25.70 0.85 -2.47
N GLU A 227 25.56 2.08 -2.99
CA GLU A 227 24.59 3.07 -2.47
C GLU A 227 23.15 2.54 -2.41
N ASN A 228 22.76 1.67 -3.35
CA ASN A 228 21.42 1.10 -3.46
C ASN A 228 21.32 -0.35 -2.96
N ILE A 229 22.26 -0.79 -2.12
CA ILE A 229 22.18 -2.03 -1.33
C ILE A 229 22.23 -1.63 0.14
N LEU A 230 21.42 -2.26 0.98
CA LEU A 230 21.37 -1.93 2.40
C LEU A 230 22.77 -2.07 3.03
N GLY A 231 23.23 -1.02 3.70
CA GLY A 231 24.54 -1.00 4.31
C GLY A 231 24.62 -1.93 5.52
N PHE A 232 25.40 -2.99 5.39
CA PHE A 232 25.76 -3.89 6.47
C PHE A 232 26.79 -3.22 7.39
N ILE A 233 26.61 -3.39 8.70
CA ILE A 233 27.52 -2.86 9.72
C ILE A 233 28.27 -4.03 10.37
N ALA A 234 27.53 -4.97 10.94
CA ALA A 234 28.07 -6.10 11.68
C ALA A 234 27.05 -7.24 11.82
N SER A 235 27.55 -8.41 12.18
CA SER A 235 26.77 -9.55 12.65
C SER A 235 27.35 -10.00 13.99
N ASP A 236 26.50 -10.33 14.95
CA ASP A 236 26.96 -10.69 16.30
C ASP A 236 26.06 -11.74 16.94
N MET A 237 26.58 -12.46 17.93
CA MET A 237 25.84 -13.45 18.71
C MET A 237 25.79 -12.99 20.17
N THR A 238 24.59 -12.84 20.70
CA THR A 238 24.39 -12.37 22.08
C THR A 238 23.46 -13.30 22.85
N SER A 239 23.64 -13.35 24.17
CA SER A 239 22.74 -14.07 25.07
C SER A 239 21.95 -13.06 25.88
N ARG A 240 20.63 -13.01 25.68
CA ARG A 240 19.70 -12.20 26.49
C ARG A 240 18.55 -13.08 26.95
N ASN A 241 18.09 -12.86 28.19
CA ASN A 241 16.96 -13.59 28.80
C ASN A 241 17.11 -15.12 28.71
N SER A 242 18.31 -15.64 28.95
CA SER A 242 18.63 -17.08 28.84
C SER A 242 18.37 -17.68 27.45
N SER A 243 18.37 -16.86 26.40
CA SER A 243 18.23 -17.28 25.00
C SER A 243 19.36 -16.71 24.14
N THR A 244 19.94 -17.56 23.29
CA THR A 244 20.89 -17.12 22.27
C THR A 244 20.14 -16.42 21.14
N GLN A 245 20.56 -15.19 20.86
CA GLN A 245 20.04 -14.34 19.81
C GLN A 245 21.15 -14.06 18.81
N LEU A 246 20.84 -14.22 17.52
CA LEU A 246 21.76 -13.93 16.43
C LEU A 246 21.34 -12.60 15.81
N TRP A 247 22.23 -11.62 15.82
CA TRP A 247 21.94 -10.26 15.38
C TRP A 247 22.61 -10.00 14.04
N LEU A 248 21.85 -9.37 13.14
CA LEU A 248 22.36 -8.76 11.92
C LEU A 248 22.07 -7.26 12.02
N ILE A 249 23.13 -6.45 11.99
CA ILE A 249 23.08 -5.01 12.22
C ILE A 249 23.34 -4.29 10.89
N THR A 250 22.40 -3.42 10.51
CA THR A 250 22.46 -2.63 9.27
C THR A 250 22.14 -1.16 9.53
N HIS A 251 22.36 -0.30 8.54
CA HIS A 251 21.86 1.07 8.60
C HIS A 251 20.34 1.10 8.80
N TYR A 252 19.87 2.04 9.62
CA TYR A 252 18.46 2.32 9.80
C TYR A 252 17.99 3.36 8.76
N HIS A 253 16.81 3.13 8.18
CA HIS A 253 16.18 4.06 7.26
C HIS A 253 14.80 4.44 7.78
N GLU A 254 14.67 5.69 8.23
CA GLU A 254 13.49 6.22 8.92
C GLU A 254 12.21 6.23 8.08
N MET A 255 12.33 6.31 6.74
CA MET A 255 11.18 6.27 5.82
C MET A 255 10.62 4.86 5.63
N GLY A 256 11.25 3.85 6.26
CA GLY A 256 10.79 2.47 6.23
C GLY A 256 10.92 1.82 4.85
N SER A 257 10.07 0.83 4.60
CA SER A 257 10.04 0.15 3.32
C SER A 257 9.34 0.98 2.25
N LEU A 258 9.63 0.70 0.98
CA LEU A 258 8.94 1.30 -0.15
C LEU A 258 7.44 1.00 -0.09
N TYR A 259 7.06 -0.18 0.43
CA TYR A 259 5.66 -0.49 0.74
C TYR A 259 5.05 0.54 1.69
N ASP A 260 5.69 0.82 2.83
CA ASP A 260 5.16 1.78 3.82
C ASP A 260 5.12 3.20 3.25
N TYR A 261 6.17 3.58 2.52
CA TYR A 261 6.30 4.90 1.90
C TYR A 261 5.19 5.18 0.87
N LEU A 262 4.90 4.21 -0.01
CA LEU A 262 3.91 4.37 -1.08
C LEU A 262 2.46 4.42 -0.57
N GLN A 263 2.18 3.91 0.63
CA GLN A 263 0.85 3.99 1.26
C GLN A 263 0.49 5.43 1.63
N LEU A 264 1.47 6.20 2.10
CA LEU A 264 1.26 7.53 2.66
C LEU A 264 1.63 8.65 1.68
N THR A 265 2.52 8.36 0.74
CA THR A 265 3.14 9.38 -0.12
C THR A 265 2.72 9.20 -1.57
N THR A 266 2.39 10.32 -2.22
CA THR A 266 2.29 10.42 -3.69
C THR A 266 3.59 10.98 -4.24
N LEU A 267 3.92 10.64 -5.48
CA LEU A 267 5.17 10.99 -6.12
C LEU A 267 4.93 11.98 -7.26
N ASP A 268 5.87 12.90 -7.45
CA ASP A 268 6.02 13.59 -8.72
C ASP A 268 6.90 12.76 -9.68
N THR A 269 7.07 13.23 -10.91
CA THR A 269 7.89 12.56 -11.93
C THR A 269 9.32 12.33 -11.46
N VAL A 270 9.93 13.32 -10.80
CA VAL A 270 11.33 13.27 -10.35
C VAL A 270 11.51 12.24 -9.25
N SER A 271 10.65 12.26 -8.23
CA SER A 271 10.72 11.29 -7.12
C SER A 271 10.42 9.87 -7.61
N CYS A 272 9.47 9.72 -8.53
CA CYS A 272 9.17 8.44 -9.18
C CYS A 272 10.42 7.87 -9.86
N LEU A 273 11.06 8.65 -10.75
CA LEU A 273 12.26 8.24 -11.48
C LEU A 273 13.44 7.96 -10.54
N ARG A 274 13.65 8.80 -9.52
CA ARG A 274 14.69 8.60 -8.49
C ARG A 274 14.54 7.25 -7.78
N ILE A 275 13.32 6.91 -7.37
CA ILE A 275 13.01 5.62 -6.74
C ILE A 275 13.31 4.47 -7.70
N VAL A 276 12.71 4.45 -8.89
CA VAL A 276 12.86 3.28 -9.79
C VAL A 276 14.29 3.14 -10.33
N LEU A 277 14.99 4.24 -10.58
CA LEU A 277 16.37 4.24 -11.06
C LEU A 277 17.33 3.71 -9.98
N SER A 278 17.15 4.14 -8.73
CA SER A 278 17.97 3.67 -7.62
C SER A 278 17.77 2.17 -7.36
N ILE A 279 16.53 1.65 -7.44
CA ILE A 279 16.26 0.21 -7.36
C ILE A 279 16.93 -0.54 -8.51
N ALA A 280 16.76 -0.06 -9.75
CA ALA A 280 17.39 -0.66 -10.93
C ALA A 280 18.93 -0.68 -10.82
N SER A 281 19.52 0.36 -10.22
CA SER A 281 20.95 0.46 -9.98
C SER A 281 21.43 -0.59 -8.97
N GLY A 282 20.74 -0.74 -7.84
CA GLY A 282 21.03 -1.79 -6.85
C GLY A 282 20.88 -3.19 -7.43
N LEU A 283 19.80 -3.44 -8.18
CA LEU A 283 19.55 -4.76 -8.76
C LEU A 283 20.60 -5.10 -9.84
N ALA A 284 20.99 -4.12 -10.66
CA ALA A 284 22.06 -4.30 -11.63
C ALA A 284 23.40 -4.61 -10.95
N HIS A 285 23.72 -3.94 -9.84
CA HIS A 285 24.92 -4.23 -9.05
C HIS A 285 24.93 -5.66 -8.50
N LEU A 286 23.80 -6.15 -7.97
CA LEU A 286 23.67 -7.54 -7.54
C LEU A 286 23.94 -8.52 -8.70
N HIS A 287 23.26 -8.30 -9.84
CA HIS A 287 23.27 -9.21 -10.98
C HIS A 287 24.60 -9.27 -11.75
N ILE A 288 25.40 -8.21 -11.70
CA ILE A 288 26.69 -8.12 -12.39
C ILE A 288 27.78 -8.80 -11.58
N GLU A 289 28.55 -9.68 -12.21
CA GLU A 289 29.80 -10.20 -11.65
C GLU A 289 30.92 -9.17 -11.83
N ILE A 290 31.74 -9.00 -10.79
CA ILE A 290 32.90 -8.10 -10.83
C ILE A 290 34.16 -8.96 -10.75
N PHE A 291 34.98 -8.94 -11.80
CA PHE A 291 36.21 -9.70 -11.86
C PHE A 291 37.35 -9.00 -11.12
N GLY A 292 38.26 -9.79 -10.53
CA GLY A 292 39.43 -9.31 -9.80
C GLY A 292 39.97 -10.36 -8.84
N THR A 293 41.09 -10.07 -8.18
CA THR A 293 41.67 -10.94 -7.14
C THR A 293 40.71 -11.18 -5.97
N GLN A 294 39.86 -10.20 -5.69
CA GLN A 294 38.74 -10.26 -4.73
C GLN A 294 37.46 -9.82 -5.45
N GLY A 295 37.05 -10.61 -6.46
CA GLY A 295 35.86 -10.32 -7.26
C GLY A 295 34.55 -10.47 -6.49
N LYS A 296 33.47 -9.92 -7.05
CA LYS A 296 32.10 -10.13 -6.58
C LYS A 296 31.41 -11.18 -7.46
N PRO A 297 30.88 -12.29 -6.92
CA PRO A 297 30.04 -13.18 -7.70
C PRO A 297 28.77 -12.46 -8.18
N ALA A 298 28.14 -12.97 -9.23
CA ALA A 298 26.80 -12.53 -9.59
C ALA A 298 25.79 -13.04 -8.55
N ILE A 299 24.85 -12.18 -8.13
CA ILE A 299 23.88 -12.46 -7.07
C ILE A 299 22.48 -12.25 -7.60
N SER A 300 21.57 -13.20 -7.37
CA SER A 300 20.13 -13.02 -7.58
C SER A 300 19.40 -13.02 -6.25
N HIS A 301 18.43 -12.11 -6.08
CA HIS A 301 17.77 -11.85 -4.80
C HIS A 301 16.69 -12.89 -4.44
N ARG A 302 15.84 -13.28 -5.40
CA ARG A 302 14.74 -14.26 -5.26
C ARG A 302 13.57 -13.90 -4.33
N ASP A 303 13.57 -12.72 -3.71
CA ASP A 303 12.43 -12.22 -2.91
C ASP A 303 12.31 -10.69 -3.00
N LEU A 304 12.57 -10.16 -4.20
CA LEU A 304 12.43 -8.73 -4.47
C LEU A 304 10.95 -8.32 -4.40
N LYS A 305 10.63 -7.34 -3.57
CA LYS A 305 9.28 -6.80 -3.37
C LYS A 305 9.36 -5.43 -2.68
N SER A 306 8.30 -4.64 -2.73
CA SER A 306 8.26 -3.31 -2.10
C SER A 306 8.58 -3.30 -0.59
N LYS A 307 8.28 -4.39 0.13
CA LYS A 307 8.66 -4.54 1.56
C LYS A 307 10.15 -4.81 1.82
N ASN A 308 10.89 -5.29 0.82
CA ASN A 308 12.33 -5.59 0.92
C ASN A 308 13.19 -4.50 0.25
N ILE A 309 12.60 -3.33 -0.02
CA ILE A 309 13.27 -2.16 -0.55
C ILE A 309 13.04 -1.04 0.46
N LEU A 310 14.09 -0.36 0.91
CA LEU A 310 14.01 0.72 1.88
C LEU A 310 14.16 2.07 1.18
N VAL A 311 13.45 3.09 1.68
CA VAL A 311 13.56 4.46 1.17
C VAL A 311 14.54 5.25 2.06
N LYS A 312 15.54 5.86 1.45
CA LYS A 312 16.55 6.69 2.12
C LYS A 312 16.06 8.12 2.25
N LYS A 313 16.65 8.87 3.18
CA LYS A 313 16.34 10.31 3.42
C LYS A 313 16.51 11.19 2.18
N ASN A 314 17.42 10.82 1.26
CA ASN A 314 17.63 11.53 -0.01
C ASN A 314 16.61 11.17 -1.12
N GLY A 315 15.62 10.33 -0.81
CA GLY A 315 14.57 9.88 -1.73
C GLY A 315 14.99 8.77 -2.69
N GLN A 316 16.23 8.27 -2.64
CA GLN A 316 16.63 7.05 -3.32
C GLN A 316 16.24 5.82 -2.50
N CYS A 317 16.34 4.64 -3.11
CA CYS A 317 16.11 3.36 -2.45
C CYS A 317 17.40 2.56 -2.28
N CYS A 318 17.35 1.59 -1.36
CA CYS A 318 18.31 0.49 -1.27
C CYS A 318 17.57 -0.85 -1.10
N ILE A 319 18.15 -1.92 -1.65
CA ILE A 319 17.60 -3.27 -1.59
C ILE A 319 18.09 -3.96 -0.30
N ALA A 320 17.18 -4.63 0.41
CA ALA A 320 17.40 -5.28 1.69
C ALA A 320 16.97 -6.77 1.63
N ASP A 321 17.19 -7.50 2.73
CA ASP A 321 16.76 -8.90 2.93
C ASP A 321 17.31 -9.89 1.89
N LEU A 322 18.62 -10.12 1.95
CA LEU A 322 19.33 -11.04 1.04
C LEU A 322 19.24 -12.51 1.50
N GLY A 323 18.46 -12.85 2.53
CA GLY A 323 18.44 -14.20 3.13
C GLY A 323 18.05 -15.35 2.18
N LEU A 324 17.45 -15.05 1.02
CA LEU A 324 17.12 -16.03 -0.02
C LEU A 324 18.00 -15.93 -1.27
N ALA A 325 18.96 -15.02 -1.30
CA ALA A 325 19.77 -14.79 -2.48
C ALA A 325 20.67 -15.99 -2.81
N VAL A 326 21.04 -16.12 -4.08
CA VAL A 326 21.93 -17.16 -4.61
C VAL A 326 23.10 -16.53 -5.34
N MET A 327 24.27 -17.15 -5.25
CA MET A 327 25.51 -16.67 -5.87
C MET A 327 25.94 -17.57 -7.02
N HIS A 328 26.58 -16.95 -8.02
CA HIS A 328 27.22 -17.63 -9.13
C HIS A 328 28.56 -16.98 -9.45
N SER A 329 29.59 -17.79 -9.61
CA SER A 329 30.93 -17.36 -10.04
C SER A 329 31.28 -18.04 -11.36
N GLN A 330 31.57 -17.25 -12.40
CA GLN A 330 31.94 -17.80 -13.72
C GLN A 330 33.24 -18.61 -13.65
N SER A 331 34.16 -18.27 -12.75
CA SER A 331 35.45 -18.94 -12.60
C SER A 331 35.33 -20.39 -12.11
N THR A 332 34.36 -20.69 -11.26
CA THR A 332 34.15 -22.03 -10.69
C THR A 332 32.95 -22.74 -11.31
N ASN A 333 32.12 -22.01 -12.07
CA ASN A 333 30.81 -22.44 -12.55
C ASN A 333 29.94 -23.04 -11.44
N GLN A 334 30.17 -22.62 -10.19
CA GLN A 334 29.42 -23.08 -9.04
C GLN A 334 28.22 -22.17 -8.81
N LEU A 335 27.10 -22.82 -8.54
CA LEU A 335 25.83 -22.19 -8.24
C LEU A 335 25.41 -22.60 -6.83
N ASP A 336 25.42 -21.66 -5.89
CA ASP A 336 24.99 -21.93 -4.50
C ASP A 336 23.46 -21.83 -4.36
N VAL A 337 22.74 -22.80 -4.94
CA VAL A 337 21.30 -22.97 -4.69
C VAL A 337 21.10 -23.96 -3.56
N GLY A 338 20.39 -23.55 -2.51
CA GLY A 338 19.81 -24.51 -1.58
C GLY A 338 18.77 -25.42 -2.26
N ASN A 339 18.28 -26.45 -1.55
CA ASN A 339 17.47 -27.53 -2.13
C ASN A 339 16.07 -27.16 -2.67
N ASN A 340 15.62 -25.90 -2.60
CA ASN A 340 14.26 -25.52 -3.02
C ASN A 340 14.25 -24.28 -3.95
N PRO A 341 13.84 -24.44 -5.23
CA PRO A 341 13.69 -23.31 -6.16
C PRO A 341 12.48 -22.42 -5.80
N ARG A 342 11.45 -22.97 -5.16
CA ARG A 342 10.16 -22.34 -4.86
C ARG A 342 10.16 -21.60 -3.52
N VAL A 343 10.95 -20.53 -3.45
CA VAL A 343 11.05 -19.64 -2.27
C VAL A 343 10.71 -18.21 -2.63
N GLY A 344 10.45 -17.39 -1.61
CA GLY A 344 10.06 -15.99 -1.77
C GLY A 344 8.56 -15.77 -1.57
N THR A 345 8.12 -14.55 -1.83
CA THR A 345 6.75 -14.11 -1.61
C THR A 345 5.87 -14.48 -2.80
N LYS A 346 4.87 -15.34 -2.57
CA LYS A 346 4.04 -15.96 -3.63
C LYS A 346 3.47 -14.95 -4.63
N ARG A 347 3.00 -13.79 -4.15
CA ARG A 347 2.43 -12.70 -4.96
C ARG A 347 3.40 -12.15 -6.03
N TYR A 348 4.71 -12.22 -5.78
CA TYR A 348 5.76 -11.69 -6.65
C TYR A 348 6.48 -12.77 -7.46
N MET A 349 6.10 -14.03 -7.32
CA MET A 349 6.76 -15.13 -8.04
C MET A 349 6.49 -15.06 -9.54
N ALA A 350 7.56 -15.32 -10.30
CA ALA A 350 7.50 -15.42 -11.75
C ALA A 350 6.74 -16.69 -12.17
N PRO A 351 6.16 -16.72 -13.39
CA PRO A 351 5.40 -17.86 -13.87
C PRO A 351 6.16 -19.19 -13.78
N GLU A 352 7.43 -19.20 -14.19
CA GLU A 352 8.30 -20.38 -14.17
C GLU A 352 8.63 -20.91 -12.77
N VAL A 353 8.46 -20.07 -11.73
CA VAL A 353 8.58 -20.48 -10.33
C VAL A 353 7.27 -21.06 -9.82
N LEU A 354 6.14 -20.56 -10.31
CA LEU A 354 4.79 -20.99 -9.90
C LEU A 354 4.38 -22.32 -10.52
N ASP A 355 4.78 -22.57 -11.77
CA ASP A 355 4.52 -23.82 -12.51
C ASP A 355 5.70 -24.81 -12.47
N GLU A 356 6.75 -24.48 -11.73
CA GLU A 356 7.92 -25.34 -11.49
C GLU A 356 8.73 -25.67 -12.76
N THR A 357 8.63 -24.85 -13.81
CA THR A 357 9.40 -24.99 -15.06
C THR A 357 10.74 -24.25 -15.07
N ILE A 358 11.10 -23.58 -13.97
CA ILE A 358 12.38 -22.86 -13.84
C ILE A 358 13.58 -23.81 -14.03
N GLN A 359 14.54 -23.40 -14.88
CA GLN A 359 15.82 -24.09 -15.06
C GLN A 359 16.72 -23.76 -13.87
N ALA A 360 16.65 -24.58 -12.82
CA ALA A 360 17.30 -24.34 -11.53
C ALA A 360 18.82 -24.42 -11.57
N ASP A 361 19.38 -25.08 -12.58
CA ASP A 361 20.80 -25.22 -12.91
C ASP A 361 21.35 -24.01 -13.68
N CYS A 362 20.49 -23.17 -14.23
CA CYS A 362 20.87 -21.95 -14.95
C CYS A 362 20.74 -20.71 -14.05
N PHE A 363 21.87 -20.08 -13.69
CA PHE A 363 21.86 -18.86 -12.87
C PHE A 363 21.01 -17.72 -13.47
N ASP A 364 21.04 -17.58 -14.80
CA ASP A 364 20.28 -16.55 -15.52
C ASP A 364 18.77 -16.66 -15.30
N SER A 365 18.25 -17.86 -15.01
CA SER A 365 16.85 -18.05 -14.62
C SER A 365 16.49 -17.23 -13.39
N TYR A 366 17.33 -17.25 -12.34
CA TYR A 366 17.07 -16.50 -11.11
C TYR A 366 17.14 -14.99 -11.33
N LYS A 367 18.09 -14.50 -12.14
CA LYS A 367 18.11 -13.08 -12.55
C LYS A 367 16.81 -12.68 -13.23
N ARG A 368 16.27 -13.52 -14.11
CA ARG A 368 15.00 -13.24 -14.82
C ARG A 368 13.78 -13.29 -13.91
N VAL A 369 13.82 -14.08 -12.83
CA VAL A 369 12.81 -14.05 -11.75
C VAL A 369 12.83 -12.71 -11.03
N ASP A 370 14.01 -12.17 -10.71
CA ASP A 370 14.11 -10.85 -10.08
C ASP A 370 13.56 -9.74 -10.98
N ILE A 371 13.78 -9.84 -12.30
CA ILE A 371 13.25 -8.85 -13.27
C ILE A 371 11.73 -8.87 -13.31
N TRP A 372 11.11 -10.05 -13.27
CA TRP A 372 9.66 -10.18 -13.16
C TRP A 372 9.15 -9.44 -11.92
N ALA A 373 9.75 -9.72 -10.76
CA ALA A 373 9.37 -9.10 -9.50
C ALA A 373 9.60 -7.58 -9.51
N PHE A 374 10.70 -7.12 -10.13
CA PHE A 374 10.97 -5.69 -10.30
C PHE A 374 9.91 -5.01 -11.18
N GLY A 375 9.43 -5.67 -12.24
CA GLY A 375 8.32 -5.19 -13.06
C GLY A 375 7.04 -4.92 -12.25
N LEU A 376 6.75 -5.77 -11.25
CA LEU A 376 5.63 -5.56 -10.33
C LEU A 376 5.87 -4.36 -9.40
N VAL A 377 7.10 -4.19 -8.90
CA VAL A 377 7.47 -3.02 -8.07
C VAL A 377 7.40 -1.72 -8.88
N LEU A 378 7.82 -1.72 -10.15
CA LEU A 378 7.66 -0.57 -11.04
C LEU A 378 6.19 -0.16 -11.14
N TRP A 379 5.27 -1.13 -11.23
CA TRP A 379 3.83 -0.88 -11.26
C TRP A 379 3.32 -0.25 -9.97
N GLU A 380 3.75 -0.75 -8.79
CA GLU A 380 3.39 -0.16 -7.50
C GLU A 380 3.82 1.32 -7.40
N VAL A 381 5.04 1.63 -7.82
CA VAL A 381 5.59 2.99 -7.78
C VAL A 381 4.85 3.92 -8.75
N ALA A 382 4.63 3.47 -9.99
CA ALA A 382 3.99 4.28 -11.03
C ALA A 382 2.54 4.67 -10.69
N ARG A 383 1.79 3.80 -10.01
CA ARG A 383 0.43 4.13 -9.52
C ARG A 383 0.40 5.35 -8.60
N ARG A 384 1.48 5.54 -7.83
CA ARG A 384 1.60 6.64 -6.87
C ARG A 384 2.16 7.91 -7.50
N MET A 385 2.54 7.89 -8.77
CA MET A 385 2.94 9.10 -9.49
C MET A 385 1.70 9.89 -9.93
N VAL A 386 1.65 11.14 -9.46
CA VAL A 386 0.64 12.13 -9.87
C VAL A 386 0.94 12.54 -11.30
N SER A 387 -0.07 12.46 -12.17
CA SER A 387 -0.01 13.04 -13.51
C SER A 387 -1.33 13.72 -13.82
N ASN A 388 -1.27 14.95 -14.33
CA ASN A 388 -2.43 15.80 -14.60
C ASN A 388 -3.38 15.94 -13.38
N GLY A 389 -2.82 16.01 -12.18
CA GLY A 389 -3.57 16.11 -10.92
C GLY A 389 -4.28 14.83 -10.46
N ILE A 390 -4.06 13.70 -11.15
CA ILE A 390 -4.70 12.41 -10.86
C ILE A 390 -3.66 11.39 -10.40
N VAL A 391 -4.02 10.58 -9.40
CA VAL A 391 -3.18 9.50 -8.85
C VAL A 391 -4.07 8.35 -8.35
N GLU A 392 -3.60 7.10 -8.44
CA GLU A 392 -4.32 5.96 -7.86
C GLU A 392 -3.88 5.68 -6.43
N ASP A 393 -4.78 5.14 -5.60
CA ASP A 393 -4.42 4.58 -4.31
C ASP A 393 -3.38 3.47 -4.43
N TYR A 394 -2.55 3.34 -3.38
CA TYR A 394 -1.66 2.20 -3.27
C TYR A 394 -2.46 0.89 -3.26
N LYS A 395 -1.98 -0.06 -4.06
CA LYS A 395 -2.45 -1.44 -4.08
C LYS A 395 -1.27 -2.37 -4.33
N PRO A 396 -1.20 -3.55 -3.70
CA PRO A 396 -0.23 -4.57 -4.08
C PRO A 396 -0.55 -5.11 -5.48
N PRO A 397 0.42 -5.69 -6.20
CA PRO A 397 0.17 -6.30 -7.50
C PRO A 397 -0.86 -7.42 -7.38
N PHE A 398 -1.75 -7.55 -8.37
CA PHE A 398 -2.85 -8.52 -8.40
C PHE A 398 -3.89 -8.38 -7.27
N TYR A 399 -3.99 -7.21 -6.61
CA TYR A 399 -4.96 -6.98 -5.51
C TYR A 399 -6.43 -7.25 -5.90
N ASP A 400 -6.74 -7.13 -7.18
CA ASP A 400 -8.06 -7.29 -7.80
C ASP A 400 -8.34 -8.74 -8.25
N LEU A 401 -7.34 -9.62 -8.20
CA LEU A 401 -7.41 -10.98 -8.74
C LEU A 401 -7.16 -12.07 -7.69
N VAL A 402 -6.49 -11.76 -6.58
CA VAL A 402 -6.14 -12.74 -5.53
C VAL A 402 -6.33 -12.17 -4.12
N PRO A 403 -6.60 -13.00 -3.09
CA PRO A 403 -6.74 -12.55 -1.71
C PRO A 403 -5.44 -11.97 -1.14
N ASN A 404 -5.48 -11.29 0.02
CA ASN A 404 -4.34 -10.59 0.62
C ASN A 404 -3.09 -11.46 0.81
N ASP A 405 -3.27 -12.68 1.33
CA ASP A 405 -2.21 -13.71 1.43
C ASP A 405 -2.54 -14.86 0.46
N PRO A 406 -2.16 -14.74 -0.82
CA PRO A 406 -2.56 -15.71 -1.83
C PRO A 406 -1.80 -17.01 -1.62
N SER A 407 -2.48 -18.13 -1.88
CA SER A 407 -1.84 -19.43 -1.97
C SER A 407 -0.99 -19.53 -3.25
N PHE A 408 -0.20 -20.60 -3.32
CA PHE A 408 0.51 -20.93 -4.55
C PHE A 408 -0.43 -21.21 -5.72
N GLU A 409 -1.59 -21.81 -5.44
CA GLU A 409 -2.58 -22.17 -6.45
C GLU A 409 -3.26 -20.92 -7.02
N ASP A 410 -3.60 -19.96 -6.17
CA ASP A 410 -4.21 -18.70 -6.59
C ASP A 410 -3.30 -17.97 -7.58
N MET A 411 -2.01 -17.87 -7.23
CA MET A 411 -1.02 -17.20 -8.08
C MET A 411 -0.75 -17.98 -9.36
N ARG A 412 -0.62 -19.31 -9.30
CA ARG A 412 -0.41 -20.15 -10.49
C ARG A 412 -1.59 -20.03 -11.46
N LYS A 413 -2.81 -20.06 -10.95
CA LYS A 413 -4.02 -19.87 -11.76
C LYS A 413 -3.98 -18.52 -12.48
N VAL A 414 -3.82 -17.43 -11.73
CA VAL A 414 -3.89 -16.07 -12.30
C VAL A 414 -2.72 -15.79 -13.26
N VAL A 415 -1.50 -16.16 -12.89
CA VAL A 415 -0.27 -15.78 -13.61
C VAL A 415 0.08 -16.74 -14.73
N CYS A 416 -0.10 -18.05 -14.55
CA CYS A 416 0.32 -19.07 -15.51
C CYS A 416 -0.84 -19.54 -16.39
N VAL A 417 -2.02 -19.82 -15.81
CA VAL A 417 -3.17 -20.35 -16.56
C VAL A 417 -3.91 -19.22 -17.27
N ASP A 418 -4.36 -18.23 -16.51
CA ASP A 418 -5.15 -17.10 -17.03
C ASP A 418 -4.25 -16.00 -17.65
N GLN A 419 -2.93 -16.13 -17.49
CA GLN A 419 -1.88 -15.24 -18.02
C GLN A 419 -2.12 -13.75 -17.74
N GLN A 420 -2.74 -13.44 -16.60
CA GLN A 420 -3.05 -12.08 -16.20
C GLN A 420 -1.80 -11.32 -15.75
N ARG A 421 -1.86 -10.00 -15.87
CA ARG A 421 -0.86 -9.04 -15.36
C ARG A 421 -1.59 -7.89 -14.68
N PRO A 422 -0.97 -7.17 -13.73
CA PRO A 422 -1.55 -5.96 -13.17
C PRO A 422 -2.03 -4.98 -14.25
N ASN A 423 -3.25 -4.47 -14.10
CA ASN A 423 -3.83 -3.57 -15.09
C ASN A 423 -3.06 -2.25 -15.18
N ILE A 424 -2.81 -1.75 -16.40
CA ILE A 424 -2.17 -0.46 -16.66
C ILE A 424 -3.28 0.58 -16.91
N PRO A 425 -3.47 1.56 -16.01
CA PRO A 425 -4.50 2.59 -16.17
C PRO A 425 -4.34 3.38 -17.47
N ASN A 426 -5.45 3.61 -18.19
CA ASN A 426 -5.43 4.34 -19.46
C ASN A 426 -4.80 5.74 -19.36
N ARG A 427 -4.93 6.41 -18.20
CA ARG A 427 -4.33 7.74 -17.99
C ARG A 427 -2.81 7.75 -18.19
N TRP A 428 -2.13 6.63 -17.91
CA TRP A 428 -0.67 6.56 -18.00
C TRP A 428 -0.17 6.84 -19.42
N PHE A 429 -0.97 6.56 -20.45
CA PHE A 429 -0.62 6.81 -21.85
C PHE A 429 -0.69 8.28 -22.26
N SER A 430 -1.23 9.15 -21.39
CA SER A 430 -1.22 10.61 -21.58
C SER A 430 0.03 11.29 -21.00
N ASP A 431 0.85 10.55 -20.25
CA ASP A 431 2.07 11.03 -19.60
C ASP A 431 3.30 10.32 -20.19
N PRO A 432 4.31 11.04 -20.70
CA PRO A 432 5.48 10.43 -21.34
C PRO A 432 6.27 9.50 -20.41
N THR A 433 6.38 9.84 -19.13
CA THR A 433 7.14 9.06 -18.15
C THR A 433 6.36 7.79 -17.79
N LEU A 434 5.08 7.90 -17.44
CA LEU A 434 4.25 6.73 -17.14
C LEU A 434 4.10 5.80 -18.36
N THR A 435 4.01 6.36 -19.57
CA THR A 435 4.03 5.57 -20.82
C THR A 435 5.32 4.77 -20.97
N SER A 436 6.46 5.38 -20.64
CA SER A 436 7.76 4.72 -20.71
C SER A 436 7.90 3.63 -19.64
N LEU A 437 7.43 3.90 -18.41
CA LEU A 437 7.38 2.90 -17.33
C LEU A 437 6.44 1.73 -17.69
N ALA A 438 5.29 2.00 -18.31
CA ALA A 438 4.36 0.96 -18.77
C ALA A 438 5.01 0.01 -19.79
N LYS A 439 5.84 0.54 -20.71
CA LYS A 439 6.61 -0.28 -21.66
C LYS A 439 7.64 -1.15 -20.93
N LEU A 440 8.40 -0.56 -20.01
CA LEU A 440 9.35 -1.31 -19.18
C LEU A 440 8.68 -2.46 -18.41
N MET A 441 7.53 -2.21 -17.76
CA MET A 441 6.78 -3.26 -17.07
C MET A 441 6.39 -4.40 -18.01
N LYS A 442 5.89 -4.06 -19.20
CA LYS A 442 5.53 -5.04 -20.24
C LYS A 442 6.69 -5.94 -20.63
N GLU A 443 7.88 -5.37 -20.72
CA GLU A 443 9.10 -6.11 -21.05
C GLU A 443 9.74 -6.82 -19.83
N CYS A 444 9.31 -6.51 -18.60
CA CYS A 444 9.74 -7.21 -17.39
C CYS A 444 8.92 -8.47 -17.10
N TRP A 445 7.61 -8.45 -17.40
CA TRP A 445 6.69 -9.54 -17.04
C TRP A 445 6.28 -10.45 -18.21
N TYR A 446 7.18 -10.64 -19.20
CA TYR A 446 6.97 -11.66 -20.23
C TYR A 446 6.87 -13.06 -19.63
N GLN A 447 6.00 -13.89 -20.22
CA GLN A 447 5.88 -15.30 -19.83
C GLN A 447 7.21 -16.02 -20.06
N ASN A 448 7.81 -15.85 -21.24
CA ASN A 448 9.14 -16.38 -21.56
C ASN A 448 10.22 -15.59 -20.79
N PRO A 449 10.98 -16.23 -19.88
CA PRO A 449 12.02 -15.54 -19.10
C PRO A 449 13.12 -14.93 -19.97
N SER A 450 13.48 -15.57 -21.10
CA SER A 450 14.54 -15.09 -22.00
C SER A 450 14.19 -13.80 -22.73
N ALA A 451 12.91 -13.44 -22.81
CA ALA A 451 12.45 -12.20 -23.45
C ALA A 451 12.49 -10.99 -22.50
N ARG A 452 12.74 -11.22 -21.20
CA ARG A 452 12.74 -10.16 -20.20
C ARG A 452 13.99 -9.30 -20.30
N LEU A 453 13.84 -8.00 -19.99
CA LEU A 453 14.97 -7.08 -19.91
C LEU A 453 15.98 -7.50 -18.83
N THR A 454 17.23 -7.05 -18.96
CA THR A 454 18.20 -7.14 -17.87
C THR A 454 18.10 -5.92 -16.96
N ALA A 455 18.51 -6.03 -15.69
CA ALA A 455 18.52 -4.91 -14.76
C ALA A 455 19.37 -3.75 -15.28
N LEU A 456 20.51 -4.06 -15.92
CA LEU A 456 21.38 -3.07 -16.56
C LEU A 456 20.68 -2.33 -17.72
N ARG A 457 19.88 -3.05 -18.53
CA ARG A 457 19.11 -2.43 -19.61
C ARG A 457 18.03 -1.51 -19.05
N ILE A 458 17.32 -1.93 -18.00
CA ILE A 458 16.31 -1.10 -17.32
C ILE A 458 16.96 0.16 -16.75
N LYS A 459 18.08 0.03 -16.03
CA LYS A 459 18.88 1.18 -15.52
C LYS A 459 19.19 2.17 -16.63
N LYS A 460 19.77 1.71 -17.75
CA LYS A 460 20.12 2.58 -18.89
C LYS A 460 18.89 3.30 -19.48
N THR A 461 17.76 2.60 -19.60
CA THR A 461 16.52 3.20 -20.10
C THR A 461 15.99 4.26 -19.14
N LEU A 462 15.96 3.98 -17.84
CA LEU A 462 15.52 4.94 -16.82
C LEU A 462 16.42 6.18 -16.77
N THR A 463 17.75 6.02 -16.83
CA THR A 463 18.70 7.14 -16.93
C THR A 463 18.42 8.00 -18.17
N LYS A 464 18.09 7.38 -19.31
CA LYS A 464 17.75 8.14 -20.51
C LYS A 464 16.46 8.97 -20.32
N ILE A 465 15.44 8.41 -19.67
CA ILE A 465 14.18 9.12 -19.39
C ILE A 465 14.42 10.29 -18.43
N ASP A 466 15.21 10.08 -17.38
CA ASP A 466 15.59 11.09 -16.39
C ASP A 466 16.34 12.26 -17.05
N ASN A 467 17.36 11.96 -17.85
CA ASN A 467 18.12 12.98 -18.60
C ASN A 467 17.26 13.75 -19.62
N SER A 468 16.24 13.10 -20.19
CA SER A 468 15.30 13.78 -21.10
C SER A 468 14.39 14.76 -20.35
N LEU A 469 14.04 14.47 -19.10
CA LEU A 469 13.26 15.38 -18.26
C LEU A 469 14.07 16.62 -17.89
N ASP A 470 15.35 16.47 -17.58
CA ASP A 470 16.22 17.60 -17.21
C ASP A 470 16.44 18.57 -18.38
N LYS A 471 16.57 18.05 -19.61
CA LYS A 471 16.65 18.89 -20.82
C LYS A 471 15.39 19.72 -21.02
N LEU A 472 14.20 19.10 -20.88
CA LEU A 472 12.93 19.82 -21.01
C LEU A 472 12.77 20.93 -19.96
N LYS A 473 13.34 20.75 -18.76
CA LYS A 473 13.35 21.79 -17.72
C LYS A 473 14.38 22.90 -17.96
N ALA A 474 15.49 22.61 -18.63
CA ALA A 474 16.51 23.60 -18.96
C ALA A 474 16.11 24.48 -20.16
N ASP A 475 15.26 23.95 -21.04
CA ASP A 475 14.75 24.64 -22.23
C ASP A 475 13.47 25.48 -21.97
N CYS A 476 12.90 25.44 -20.76
CA CYS A 476 11.74 26.22 -20.31
C CYS A 476 12.17 27.27 -19.27
#